data_AF-A0A7Y7BDI3-F1
#
_entry.id   AF-A0A7Y7BDI3-F1
#
_cell.length_a   1.000
_cell.length_b   1.000
_cell.length_c   1.000
_cell.angle_alpha   90.00
_cell.angle_beta   90.00
_cell.angle_gamma   90.00
#
_symmetry.space_group_name_H-M   'P 1'
#
loop_
_entity.id
_entity.type
_entity.pdbx_description
1 polymer ?
#
loop_
_entity_poly.entity_id
_entity_poly.type
_entity_poly.pdbx_seq_one_letter_code
_entity_poly.pdbx_strand_id
1 'polypeptide(L)' 'MSELAIFNWSGGKDSALALYHTLRNPDFKVRKLLTSINSETDRISMHGVRLSLLQKQAELIGLPLSLLSLPGEISMADYD' A
#
# COMPACT_ATOMS: atom_id res chain seq x y z
N MET A 1 -4.56 4.42 -24.56
CA MET A 1 -3.53 5.08 -23.71
C MET A 1 -3.64 4.45 -22.34
N SER A 2 -2.54 4.19 -21.64
CA SER A 2 -2.61 3.62 -20.29
C SER A 2 -3.08 4.66 -19.28
N GLU A 3 -3.97 4.25 -18.38
CA GLU A 3 -4.48 5.07 -17.28
C GLU A 3 -3.46 5.12 -16.15
N LEU A 4 -3.32 6.29 -15.53
CA LEU A 4 -2.46 6.44 -14.36
C LEU A 4 -3.16 5.83 -13.15
N ALA A 5 -2.44 4.97 -12.43
CA ALA A 5 -2.99 4.27 -11.27
C ALA A 5 -2.12 4.45 -10.02
N ILE A 6 -2.80 4.45 -8.87
CA ILE A 6 -2.21 4.24 -7.55
C ILE A 6 -2.64 2.84 -7.11
N PHE A 7 -1.69 2.04 -6.61
CA PHE A 7 -1.99 0.68 -6.19
C PHE A 7 -2.07 0.61 -4.65
N ASN A 8 -3.21 0.18 -4.11
CA ASN A 8 -3.36 -0.07 -2.69
C ASN A 8 -2.55 -1.29 -2.27
N TRP A 9 -1.50 -1.07 -1.50
CA TRP A 9 -0.52 -2.07 -1.12
C TRP A 9 -0.67 -2.46 0.35
N SER A 10 -1.01 -3.71 0.63
CA SER A 10 -1.14 -4.20 2.02
C SER A 10 0.12 -4.92 2.54
N GLY A 11 1.09 -5.20 1.67
CA GLY A 11 2.27 -6.02 2.01
C GLY A 11 2.03 -7.53 2.02
N GLY A 12 0.78 -7.98 1.88
CA GLY A 12 0.39 -9.40 1.89
C GLY A 12 0.45 -10.08 0.52
N LYS A 13 0.31 -11.41 0.52
CA LYS A 13 0.41 -12.26 -0.68
C LYS A 13 -0.62 -11.92 -1.76
N ASP A 14 -1.85 -11.58 -1.37
CA ASP A 14 -2.94 -11.31 -2.31
C ASP A 14 -2.73 -9.96 -3.01
N SER A 15 -2.29 -8.95 -2.25
CA SER A 15 -1.84 -7.65 -2.77
C SER A 15 -0.61 -7.80 -3.68
N ALA A 16 0.32 -8.70 -3.36
CA ALA A 16 1.48 -9.02 -4.20
C ALA A 16 1.07 -9.64 -5.54
N LEU A 17 0.14 -10.60 -5.52
CA LEU A 17 -0.37 -11.23 -6.74
C LEU A 17 -1.14 -10.22 -7.62
N ALA A 18 -1.99 -9.40 -7.01
CA ALA A 18 -2.72 -8.35 -7.73
C ALA A 18 -1.77 -7.31 -8.36
N LEU A 19 -0.72 -6.90 -7.65
CA LEU A 19 0.31 -5.99 -8.18
C LEU A 19 1.05 -6.64 -9.36
N TYR A 20 1.44 -7.91 -9.22
CA TYR A 20 2.11 -8.68 -10.28
C TYR A 20 1.33 -8.66 -11.60
N HIS A 21 0.01 -8.87 -11.54
CA HIS A 21 -0.85 -8.83 -12.72
C HIS A 21 -1.07 -7.40 -13.23
N THR A 22 -1.27 -6.44 -12.33
CA THR A 22 -1.51 -5.04 -12.71
C THR A 22 -0.32 -4.43 -13.44
N LEU A 23 0.91 -4.74 -13.02
CA LEU A 23 2.13 -4.27 -13.69
C LEU A 23 2.33 -4.84 -15.10
N ARG A 24 1.62 -5.93 -15.45
CA ARG A 24 1.63 -6.55 -16.78
C ARG A 24 0.44 -6.14 -17.64
N ASN A 25 -0.53 -5.45 -17.06
CA ASN A 25 -1.68 -4.96 -17.80
C ASN A 25 -1.32 -3.64 -18.50
N PRO A 26 -1.33 -3.57 -19.84
CA PRO A 26 -1.03 -2.34 -20.58
C PRO A 26 -2.03 -1.21 -20.35
N ASP A 27 -3.21 -1.50 -19.80
CA ASP A 27 -4.23 -0.49 -19.50
C ASP A 27 -3.83 0.39 -18.32
N PHE A 28 -2.89 -0.04 -17.47
CA PHE A 28 -2.50 0.68 -16.27
C PHE A 28 -1.02 1.05 -16.24
N LYS A 29 -0.75 2.26 -15.76
CA LYS A 29 0.59 2.72 -15.39
C LYS A 29 0.61 3.03 -13.89
N VAL A 30 0.97 2.02 -13.10
CA VAL A 30 1.10 2.16 -11.64
C VAL A 30 2.25 3.12 -11.33
N ARG A 31 1.95 4.24 -10.67
CA ARG A 31 2.94 5.27 -10.34
C ARG A 31 3.50 5.16 -8.93
N LYS A 32 2.73 4.58 -8.02
CA LYS A 32 3.08 4.45 -6.60
C LYS A 32 2.20 3.43 -5.89
N LEU A 33 2.71 2.95 -4.78
CA LEU A 33 2.00 2.17 -3.78
C LEU A 33 1.39 3.11 -2.74
N LEU A 34 0.22 2.75 -2.21
CA LEU A 34 -0.46 3.46 -1.13
C LEU A 34 -0.78 2.49 0.00
N THR A 35 -0.42 2.84 1.24
CA THR A 35 -0.72 2.03 2.42
C THR A 35 -1.13 2.92 3.59
N SER A 36 -2.21 2.55 4.27
CA SER A 36 -2.59 3.16 5.55
C SER A 36 -1.79 2.57 6.70
N ILE A 37 -1.24 3.44 7.55
CA ILE A 37 -0.52 3.05 8.76
C ILE A 37 -1.16 3.70 9.99
N ASN A 38 -1.06 3.01 11.12
CA ASN A 38 -1.34 3.57 12.43
C ASN A 38 -0.09 4.33 12.90
N SER A 39 -0.23 5.63 13.11
CA SER A 39 0.87 6.54 13.44
C SER A 39 1.43 6.37 14.85
N GLU A 40 0.70 5.69 15.75
CA GLU A 40 1.12 5.46 17.13
C GLU A 40 1.98 4.20 17.28
N THR A 41 1.83 3.25 16.36
CA THR A 41 2.48 1.93 16.44
C THR A 41 3.48 1.67 15.31
N ASP A 42 3.60 2.58 14.35
CA ASP A 42 4.40 2.43 13.13
C ASP A 42 4.12 1.11 12.39
N ARG A 43 2.82 0.78 12.27
CA ARG A 43 2.35 -0.47 11.70
C ARG A 43 1.24 -0.25 10.70
N ILE A 44 1.12 -1.17 9.74
CA ILE A 44 -0.03 -1.26 8.83
C ILE A 44 -1.30 -1.48 9.66
N SER A 45 -2.30 -0.62 9.50
CA SER A 45 -3.47 -0.55 10.40
C SER A 45 -4.20 -1.90 10.57
N MET A 46 -4.39 -2.66 9.49
CA MET A 46 -5.22 -3.89 9.51
C MET A 46 -4.47 -5.18 9.90
N HIS A 47 -3.15 -5.22 9.74
CA HIS A 47 -2.37 -6.47 9.87
C HIS A 47 -1.18 -6.35 10.81
N GLY A 48 -0.95 -5.17 11.38
CA GLY A 48 0.09 -4.94 12.37
C GLY A 48 1.52 -5.12 11.83
N VAL A 49 1.73 -5.17 10.52
CA VAL A 49 3.08 -5.33 9.94
C VAL A 49 3.87 -4.03 10.14
N ARG A 50 5.15 -4.14 10.52
CA ARG A 50 6.01 -2.97 10.76
C ARG A 50 6.23 -2.14 9.50
N LEU A 51 6.18 -0.82 9.64
CA LEU A 51 6.46 0.13 8.56
C LEU A 51 7.83 -0.10 7.90
N SER A 52 8.85 -0.47 8.67
CA SER A 52 10.18 -0.75 8.12
C SER A 52 10.22 -1.94 7.16
N LEU A 53 9.36 -2.96 7.35
CA LEU A 53 9.25 -4.07 6.41
C LEU A 53 8.51 -3.63 5.14
N LEU A 54 7.44 -2.86 5.29
CA LEU A 54 6.68 -2.27 4.18
C LEU A 54 7.56 -1.40 3.28
N GLN A 55 8.41 -0.56 3.87
CA GLN A 55 9.35 0.30 3.14
C GLN A 55 10.35 -0.53 2.33
N LYS A 56 10.92 -1.58 2.92
CA LYS A 56 11.82 -2.51 2.21
C LYS A 56 11.13 -3.23 1.05
N GLN A 57 9.86 -3.62 1.22
CA GLN A 57 9.08 -4.21 0.12
C GLN A 57 8.94 -3.21 -1.03
N ALA A 58 8.54 -1.97 -0.75
CA ALA A 58 8.38 -0.93 -1.78
C ALA A 58 9.69 -0.60 -2.51
N GLU A 59 10.80 -0.54 -1.77
CA GLU A 59 12.14 -0.36 -2.32
C GLU A 59 12.51 -1.48 -3.30
N LEU A 60 12.32 -2.74 -2.91
CA LEU A 60 12.60 -3.89 -3.77
C LEU A 60 11.64 -4.01 -4.97
N ILE A 61 10.40 -3.55 -4.82
CA ILE A 61 9.43 -3.44 -5.93
C ILE A 61 9.84 -2.34 -6.92
N GLY A 62 10.61 -1.34 -6.47
CA GLY A 62 11.04 -0.21 -7.29
C GLY A 62 9.93 0.81 -7.54
N LEU A 63 8.91 0.87 -6.68
CA LEU A 63 7.81 1.83 -6.75
C LEU A 63 7.81 2.75 -5.53
N PRO A 64 7.55 4.07 -5.71
CA PRO A 64 7.37 4.97 -4.59
C PRO A 64 6.24 4.51 -3.65
N LEU A 65 6.43 4.66 -2.34
CA LEU A 65 5.43 4.38 -1.33
C LEU A 65 4.87 5.69 -0.78
N SER A 66 3.55 5.86 -0.83
CA SER A 66 2.82 6.90 -0.10
C SER A 66 2.16 6.27 1.12
N LEU A 67 2.32 6.92 2.28
CA LEU A 67 1.72 6.49 3.53
C LEU A 67 0.55 7.41 3.85
N LEU A 68 -0.60 6.81 4.17
CA LEU A 68 -1.71 7.50 4.81
C LEU A 68 -1.60 7.23 6.31
N SER A 69 -1.06 8.20 7.05
CA SER A 69 -0.94 8.10 8.51
C SER A 69 -2.26 8.43 9.17
N LEU A 70 -2.80 7.48 9.92
CA LEU A 70 -4.05 7.61 10.66
C LEU A 70 -3.75 7.45 12.17
N PRO A 71 -4.45 8.20 13.05
CA PRO A 71 -4.31 8.10 14.51
C PRO A 71 -4.73 6.71 15.03
N GLY A 72 -4.51 6.42 16.31
CA GLY A 72 -4.70 5.15 17.02
C GLY A 72 -5.89 4.25 16.62
N GLU A 73 -6.86 4.08 17.52
CA GLU A 73 -8.08 3.31 17.21
C GLU A 73 -8.90 4.07 16.17
N ILE A 74 -8.93 3.54 14.95
CA ILE A 74 -9.72 4.05 13.84
C ILE A 74 -10.88 3.07 13.73
N SER A 75 -12.08 3.53 14.08
CA SER A 75 -13.29 2.76 13.82
C SER A 75 -13.55 2.72 12.31
N MET A 76 -14.35 1.76 11.84
CA MET A 76 -14.77 1.77 10.43
C MET A 76 -15.55 3.05 10.06
N ALA A 77 -16.14 3.74 11.04
CA ALA A 77 -16.83 5.02 10.81
C ALA A 77 -15.86 6.19 10.58
N ASP A 78 -14.59 6.07 10.98
CA ASP A 78 -13.57 7.11 10.76
C ASP A 78 -12.91 7.00 9.36
N TYR A 79 -13.28 5.97 8.59
CA TYR A 79 -12.84 5.77 7.20
C TYR A 79 -13.73 6.47 6.16
N ASP A 80 -14.95 6.87 6.53
CA ASP A 80 -15.95 7.54 5.68
C ASP A 80 -15.75 9.06 5.62
#